data_AF-A0A7K8DYE9-F1
#
_entry.id   AF-A0A7K8DYE9-F1
#
_cell.length_a   1.000
_cell.length_b   1.000
_cell.length_c   1.000
_cell.angle_alpha   90.00
_cell.angle_beta   90.00
_cell.angle_gamma   90.00
#
_symmetry.space_group_name_H-M   'P 1'
#
loop_
_entity.id
_entity.type
_entity.pdbx_description
1 polymer ?
#
loop_
_entity_poly.entity_id
_entity_poly.type
_entity_poly.pdbx_seq_one_letter_code
_entity_poly.pdbx_strand_id
1 'polypeptide(L)'
;RQWWRGKSWCRQLERDRCQQVLSVPPAWLPFPRARRGSATLRDDASAGLLTVTMRRLRKEDAGLYRCTTEFLGDSRSLRKVRLEVLAAELVTHVPEEPRAVQSISRSPPGVDFSVFYILAGFLVAKFTVAVLLCVVAQSRKKRQTGQKPGLGEQQELPFPAGLGHGGIGLSWESSA
;
A
#
# COMPACT_ATOMS: atom_id res chain seq x y z
N ARG A 1 2.56 -0.65 -2.17
CA ARG A 1 3.64 -1.62 -1.82
C ARG A 1 4.69 -1.56 -2.92
N GLN A 2 5.97 -1.28 -2.62
CA GLN A 2 7.04 -0.97 -3.60
C GLN A 2 7.99 -2.17 -3.75
N TRP A 3 7.48 -3.29 -4.28
CA TRP A 3 8.23 -4.55 -4.38
C TRP A 3 9.28 -4.56 -5.51
N TRP A 4 9.12 -3.67 -6.50
CA TRP A 4 10.03 -3.50 -7.63
C TRP A 4 11.27 -2.65 -7.32
N ARG A 5 11.32 -1.97 -6.15
CA ARG A 5 12.46 -1.13 -5.76
C ARG A 5 13.43 -1.90 -4.87
N GLY A 6 14.71 -1.88 -5.24
CA GLY A 6 15.79 -2.32 -4.36
C GLY A 6 15.87 -1.43 -3.13
N LYS A 7 16.40 -1.97 -2.03
CA LYS A 7 16.61 -1.21 -0.79
C LYS A 7 18.08 -1.24 -0.44
N SER A 8 18.61 -0.10 -0.04
CA SER A 8 19.98 0.02 0.43
C SER A 8 20.01 0.68 1.81
N TRP A 9 21.02 0.27 2.59
CA TRP A 9 21.38 0.86 3.86
C TRP A 9 22.76 1.48 3.69
N CYS A 10 22.82 2.80 3.78
CA CYS A 10 24.04 3.55 3.50
C CYS A 10 24.41 4.47 4.67
N ARG A 11 25.72 4.62 4.91
CA ARG A 11 26.28 5.56 5.88
C ARG A 11 26.47 6.90 5.18
N GLN A 12 25.96 7.96 5.79
CA GLN A 12 26.14 9.30 5.29
C GLN A 12 27.56 9.78 5.64
N LEU A 13 28.33 10.19 4.63
CA LEU A 13 29.65 10.78 4.79
C LEU A 13 29.55 12.32 4.82
N GLU A 14 28.92 12.90 3.81
CA GLU A 14 28.71 14.36 3.64
C GLU A 14 27.22 14.64 3.36
N ARG A 15 26.83 15.83 2.85
CA ARG A 15 25.41 16.17 2.61
C ARG A 15 24.73 15.20 1.63
N ASP A 16 25.38 14.90 0.51
CA ASP A 16 24.80 14.11 -0.58
C ASP A 16 25.52 12.78 -0.86
N ARG A 17 26.71 12.58 -0.28
CA ARG A 17 27.47 11.33 -0.45
C ARG A 17 27.02 10.29 0.55
N CYS A 18 26.53 9.16 0.05
CA CYS A 18 26.20 7.98 0.84
C CYS A 18 27.12 6.81 0.49
N GLN A 19 27.78 6.26 1.50
CA GLN A 19 28.56 5.03 1.37
C GLN A 19 27.65 3.84 1.61
N GLN A 20 27.40 3.04 0.57
CA GLN A 20 26.55 1.85 0.68
C GLN A 20 27.19 0.80 1.61
N VAL A 21 26.47 0.40 2.65
CA VAL A 21 26.89 -0.64 3.60
C VAL A 21 26.28 -1.98 3.23
N LEU A 22 24.98 -1.99 2.95
CA LEU A 22 24.21 -3.15 2.52
C LEU A 22 23.25 -2.74 1.40
N SER A 23 22.93 -3.68 0.50
CA SER A 23 21.85 -3.52 -0.47
C SER A 23 21.20 -4.86 -0.73
N VAL A 24 19.89 -4.84 -0.87
CA VAL A 24 19.06 -5.98 -1.26
C VAL A 24 18.36 -5.64 -2.56
N PRO A 25 18.30 -6.60 -3.50
CA PRO A 25 17.56 -6.42 -4.74
C PRO A 25 16.06 -6.22 -4.45
N PRO A 26 15.30 -5.77 -5.47
CA PRO A 26 13.84 -5.80 -5.41
C PRO A 26 13.28 -7.12 -4.89
N ALA A 27 12.20 -7.06 -4.13
CA ALA A 27 11.64 -8.21 -3.42
C ALA A 27 11.02 -9.30 -4.31
N TRP A 28 10.91 -9.07 -5.62
CA TRP A 28 10.53 -10.14 -6.57
C TRP A 28 11.66 -11.10 -6.91
N LEU A 29 12.91 -10.72 -6.59
CA LEU A 29 14.05 -11.61 -6.73
C LEU A 29 14.16 -12.51 -5.50
N PRO A 30 14.66 -13.75 -5.64
CA PRO A 30 14.65 -14.76 -4.58
C PRO A 30 15.62 -14.48 -3.41
N PHE A 31 16.28 -13.32 -3.41
CA PHE A 31 17.32 -12.95 -2.43
C PHE A 31 16.92 -11.69 -1.63
N PRO A 32 15.91 -11.75 -0.75
CA PRO A 32 15.45 -10.59 0.02
C PRO A 32 16.39 -10.22 1.17
N ARG A 33 17.62 -10.74 1.19
CA ARG A 33 18.57 -10.62 2.30
C ARG A 33 19.98 -10.35 1.79
N ALA A 34 20.70 -9.48 2.51
CA ALA A 34 22.10 -9.21 2.29
C ALA A 34 22.86 -9.21 3.62
N ARG A 35 24.13 -9.60 3.59
CA ARG A 35 25.01 -9.63 4.75
C ARG A 35 26.39 -9.10 4.39
N ARG A 36 26.96 -8.28 5.27
CA ARG A 36 28.34 -7.82 5.21
C ARG A 36 28.92 -7.80 6.62
N GLY A 37 29.86 -8.71 6.90
CA GLY A 37 30.41 -8.88 8.24
C GLY A 37 29.35 -9.23 9.29
N SER A 38 29.19 -8.35 10.28
CA SER A 38 28.21 -8.46 11.36
C SER A 38 26.89 -7.73 11.09
N ALA A 39 26.76 -7.10 9.92
CA ALA A 39 25.56 -6.38 9.51
C ALA A 39 24.71 -7.20 8.52
N THR A 40 23.40 -7.23 8.72
CA THR A 40 22.43 -7.89 7.85
C THR A 40 21.27 -6.96 7.49
N LEU A 41 20.77 -7.09 6.27
CA LEU A 41 19.62 -6.37 5.74
C LEU A 41 18.61 -7.40 5.24
N ARG A 42 17.33 -7.24 5.58
CA ARG A 42 16.23 -8.10 5.12
C ARG A 42 15.05 -7.25 4.69
N ASP A 43 14.60 -7.40 3.44
CA ASP A 43 13.37 -6.77 2.93
C ASP A 43 12.20 -7.74 3.04
N ASP A 44 11.20 -7.38 3.84
CA ASP A 44 9.89 -8.02 3.85
C ASP A 44 8.89 -7.09 3.17
N ALA A 45 8.83 -7.17 1.84
CA ALA A 45 7.93 -6.32 1.04
C ALA A 45 6.44 -6.62 1.28
N SER A 46 6.11 -7.81 1.81
CA SER A 46 4.74 -8.19 2.13
C SER A 46 4.24 -7.46 3.38
N ALA A 47 5.10 -7.36 4.39
CA ALA A 47 4.88 -6.59 5.62
C ALA A 47 5.23 -5.10 5.47
N GLY A 48 5.94 -4.72 4.39
CA GLY A 48 6.46 -3.37 4.22
C GLY A 48 7.58 -3.02 5.19
N LEU A 49 8.30 -4.03 5.69
CA LEU A 49 9.31 -3.90 6.74
C LEU A 49 10.70 -4.18 6.20
N LEU A 50 11.59 -3.18 6.29
CA LEU A 50 13.02 -3.36 6.07
C LEU A 50 13.73 -3.50 7.41
N THR A 51 14.34 -4.64 7.66
CA THR A 51 15.04 -4.93 8.91
C THR A 51 16.54 -4.83 8.69
N VAL A 52 17.18 -3.94 9.45
CA VAL A 52 18.64 -3.81 9.52
C VAL A 52 19.09 -4.36 10.88
N THR A 53 20.08 -5.24 10.90
CA THR A 53 20.69 -5.74 12.13
C THR A 53 22.18 -5.50 12.07
N MET A 54 22.73 -4.74 13.02
CA MET A 54 24.17 -4.53 13.16
C MET A 54 24.61 -5.10 14.51
N ARG A 55 25.57 -6.02 14.51
CA ARG A 55 26.07 -6.68 15.71
C ARG A 55 27.51 -6.28 16.01
N ARG A 56 27.90 -6.31 17.29
CA ARG A 56 29.24 -5.96 17.78
C ARG A 56 29.67 -4.57 17.29
N LEU A 57 28.81 -3.59 17.52
CA LEU A 57 29.06 -2.20 17.18
C LEU A 57 30.29 -1.66 17.92
N ARG A 58 31.06 -0.83 17.23
CA ARG A 58 32.23 -0.14 17.77
C ARG A 58 32.02 1.38 17.68
N LYS A 59 32.83 2.16 18.40
CA LYS A 59 32.68 3.63 18.41
C LYS A 59 32.77 4.23 17.00
N GLU A 60 33.59 3.64 16.13
CA GLU A 60 33.74 4.03 14.73
C GLU A 60 32.51 3.78 13.85
N ASP A 61 31.57 2.94 14.29
CA ASP A 61 30.30 2.70 13.61
C ASP A 61 29.27 3.80 13.90
N ALA A 62 29.50 4.65 14.90
CA ALA A 62 28.61 5.76 15.21
C ALA A 62 28.52 6.74 14.02
N GLY A 63 27.32 7.25 13.75
CA GLY A 63 27.12 8.17 12.64
C GLY A 63 25.69 8.22 12.14
N LEU A 64 25.50 8.97 11.05
CA LEU A 64 24.19 9.12 10.42
C LEU A 64 24.05 8.10 9.28
N TYR A 65 23.01 7.29 9.33
CA TYR A 65 22.67 6.31 8.31
C TYR A 65 21.38 6.71 7.61
N ARG A 66 21.22 6.22 6.38
CA ARG A 66 19.99 6.41 5.60
C ARG A 66 19.57 5.09 4.98
N CYS A 67 18.26 4.87 5.01
CA CYS A 67 17.65 3.89 4.13
C CYS A 67 17.29 4.57 2.81
N THR A 68 17.62 3.92 1.71
CA THR A 68 17.37 4.38 0.34
C THR A 68 16.64 3.32 -0.46
N THR A 69 15.76 3.75 -1.36
CA THR A 69 15.15 2.89 -2.39
C THR A 69 15.68 3.25 -3.75
N GLU A 70 16.00 2.26 -4.56
CA GLU A 70 16.56 2.45 -5.90
C GLU A 70 15.69 1.74 -6.94
N PHE A 71 15.41 2.43 -8.05
CA PHE A 71 14.74 1.84 -9.21
C PHE A 71 15.08 2.62 -10.47
N LEU A 72 15.69 1.95 -11.46
CA LEU A 72 16.04 2.56 -12.76
C LEU A 72 16.76 3.92 -12.65
N GLY A 73 17.67 4.04 -11.67
CA GLY A 73 18.42 5.28 -11.42
C GLY A 73 17.72 6.32 -10.53
N ASP A 74 16.41 6.17 -10.26
CA ASP A 74 15.70 6.97 -9.26
C ASP A 74 16.00 6.45 -7.85
N SER A 75 16.76 7.23 -7.09
CA SER A 75 17.08 6.95 -5.69
C SER A 75 16.32 7.90 -4.76
N ARG A 76 15.60 7.34 -3.80
CA ARG A 76 14.87 8.11 -2.79
C ARG A 76 15.33 7.74 -1.40
N SER A 77 15.59 8.76 -0.57
CA SER A 77 15.84 8.55 0.84
C SER A 77 14.52 8.36 1.59
N LEU A 78 14.41 7.26 2.33
CA LEU A 78 13.23 6.94 3.12
C LEU A 78 13.32 7.52 4.53
N ARG A 79 14.33 7.11 5.30
CA ARG A 79 14.50 7.53 6.69
C ARG A 79 15.97 7.66 7.05
N LYS A 80 16.30 8.73 7.78
CA LYS A 80 17.62 8.95 8.39
C LYS A 80 17.59 8.43 9.83
N VAL A 81 18.66 7.78 10.24
CA VAL A 81 18.81 7.17 11.57
C VAL A 81 20.19 7.53 12.10
N ARG A 82 20.25 8.21 13.24
CA ARG A 82 21.52 8.50 13.94
C ARG A 82 21.83 7.34 14.87
N LEU A 83 22.99 6.72 14.66
CA LEU A 83 23.51 5.63 15.48
C LEU A 83 24.57 6.19 16.43
N GLU A 84 24.35 5.99 17.72
CA GLU A 84 25.30 6.34 18.77
C GLU A 84 25.74 5.04 19.46
N VAL A 85 27.05 4.89 19.65
CA VAL A 85 27.63 3.69 20.24
C VAL A 85 28.29 4.08 21.55
N LEU A 86 27.64 3.70 22.65
CA LEU A 86 28.15 3.91 23.99
C LEU A 86 29.09 2.76 24.34
N ALA A 87 30.28 3.09 24.83
CA ALA A 87 31.09 2.10 25.51
C ALA A 87 30.47 1.88 26.89
N ALA A 88 30.24 0.61 27.25
CA ALA A 88 30.09 0.29 28.66
C ALA A 88 31.46 0.56 29.29
N GLU A 89 31.60 1.70 29.95
CA GLU A 89 32.62 1.80 30.98
C GLU A 89 32.25 0.75 32.01
N LEU A 90 33.11 -0.26 32.17
CA LEU A 90 33.06 -1.13 33.33
C LEU A 90 33.40 -0.24 34.52
N VAL A 91 32.40 0.47 35.05
CA VAL A 91 32.56 1.23 36.29
C VAL A 91 32.70 0.19 37.39
N THR A 92 33.94 -0.20 37.70
CA THR A 92 34.29 -0.81 38.99
C THR A 92 34.28 0.27 40.06
N HIS A 93 33.12 0.88 40.24
CA HIS A 93 32.76 1.57 41.45
C HIS A 93 31.33 1.15 41.75
N VAL A 94 31.09 0.69 42.97
CA VAL A 94 29.75 0.53 43.52
C VAL A 94 29.42 1.86 44.19
N PRO A 95 28.49 2.67 43.67
CA PRO A 95 27.75 3.62 44.48
C PRO A 95 26.36 3.07 44.74
N GLU A 96 26.11 2.84 46.01
CA GLU A 96 24.83 2.93 46.75
C GLU A 96 23.54 3.03 45.93
N GLU A 97 22.67 2.04 46.15
CA GLU A 97 21.32 1.92 45.61
C GLU A 97 20.43 3.13 45.92
N PRO A 98 19.96 3.89 44.91
CA PRO A 98 18.89 4.85 45.07
C PRO A 98 17.55 4.15 44.93
N ARG A 99 16.73 4.36 45.96
CA ARG A 99 15.37 3.91 46.17
C ARG A 99 14.48 3.99 44.93
N ALA A 100 13.58 3.00 44.84
CA ALA A 100 12.52 2.84 43.86
C ALA A 100 11.81 4.15 43.47
N VAL A 101 11.83 4.48 42.18
CA VAL A 101 10.94 5.47 41.59
C VAL A 101 9.87 4.70 40.82
N GLN A 102 8.62 4.83 41.28
CA GLN A 102 7.45 4.18 40.74
C GLN A 102 7.25 4.52 39.26
N SER A 103 7.09 3.50 38.41
CA SER A 103 6.69 3.71 37.02
C SER A 103 5.18 3.91 36.95
N ILE A 104 4.75 5.15 36.68
CA ILE A 104 3.39 5.38 36.21
C ILE A 104 3.42 5.19 34.69
N SER A 105 3.04 3.99 34.26
CA SER A 105 2.68 3.73 32.87
C SER A 105 1.47 4.59 32.49
N ARG A 106 1.64 5.49 31.53
CA ARG A 106 0.53 6.12 30.81
C ARG A 106 0.74 5.91 29.32
N SER A 107 0.13 4.84 28.80
CA SER A 107 -0.15 4.69 27.38
C SER A 107 -1.09 5.81 26.94
N PRO A 108 -0.78 6.56 25.87
CA PRO A 108 -1.81 7.33 25.17
C PRO A 108 -2.65 6.37 24.32
N PRO A 109 -3.98 6.28 24.46
CA PRO A 109 -4.81 5.64 23.44
C PRO A 109 -5.00 6.68 22.33
N GLY A 110 -3.98 6.85 21.49
CA GLY A 110 -3.92 7.95 20.52
C GLY A 110 -4.22 7.57 19.07
N VAL A 111 -4.45 6.29 18.76
CA VAL A 111 -4.53 5.85 17.35
C VAL A 111 -5.78 5.02 17.04
N ASP A 112 -6.43 4.43 18.03
CA ASP A 112 -7.63 3.61 17.77
C ASP A 112 -8.86 4.48 17.49
N PHE A 113 -9.11 5.51 18.30
CA PHE A 113 -10.27 6.39 18.15
C PHE A 113 -10.32 7.08 16.78
N SER A 114 -9.19 7.61 16.30
CA SER A 114 -9.13 8.30 15.01
C SER A 114 -9.49 7.40 13.84
N VAL A 115 -9.11 6.12 13.87
CA VAL A 115 -9.44 5.16 12.80
C VAL A 115 -10.92 4.80 12.84
N PHE A 116 -11.49 4.60 14.04
CA PHE A 116 -12.94 4.34 14.18
C PHE A 116 -13.79 5.50 13.67
N TYR A 117 -13.42 6.76 13.96
CA TYR A 117 -14.16 7.93 13.46
C TYR A 117 -14.06 8.10 11.94
N ILE A 118 -12.90 7.82 11.34
CA ILE A 118 -12.74 7.85 9.87
C ILE A 118 -13.60 6.77 9.20
N LEU A 119 -13.60 5.55 9.73
CA LEU A 119 -14.40 4.45 9.17
C LEU A 119 -15.91 4.71 9.33
N ALA A 120 -16.34 5.19 10.51
CA ALA A 120 -17.73 5.56 10.76
C ALA A 120 -18.18 6.70 9.82
N GLY A 121 -17.36 7.74 9.65
CA GLY A 121 -17.64 8.84 8.73
C GLY A 121 -17.78 8.39 7.27
N PHE A 122 -16.92 7.47 6.81
CA PHE A 122 -17.01 6.91 5.46
C PHE A 122 -18.31 6.12 5.26
N LEU A 123 -18.71 5.30 6.23
CA LEU A 123 -19.97 4.55 6.17
C LEU A 123 -21.17 5.48 6.11
N VAL A 124 -21.23 6.50 6.98
CA VAL A 124 -22.31 7.49 6.98
C VAL A 124 -22.40 8.21 5.63
N ALA A 125 -21.27 8.66 5.07
CA ALA A 125 -21.24 9.31 3.75
C ALA A 125 -21.74 8.39 2.62
N LYS A 126 -21.41 7.10 2.66
CA LYS A 126 -21.91 6.11 1.68
C LYS A 126 -23.42 5.91 1.81
N PHE A 127 -23.93 5.80 3.04
CA PHE A 127 -25.36 5.66 3.29
C PHE A 127 -26.15 6.90 2.85
N THR A 128 -25.67 8.11 3.15
CA THR A 128 -26.35 9.34 2.73
C THR A 128 -26.41 9.48 1.21
N VAL A 129 -25.32 9.18 0.49
CA VAL A 129 -25.31 9.16 -0.98
C VAL A 129 -26.27 8.11 -1.52
N ALA A 130 -26.28 6.90 -0.97
CA ALA A 130 -27.20 5.85 -1.40
C ALA A 130 -28.67 6.26 -1.21
N VAL A 131 -29.01 6.85 -0.07
CA VAL A 131 -30.37 7.35 0.21
C VAL A 131 -30.75 8.47 -0.77
N LEU A 132 -29.85 9.43 -1.03
CA LEU A 132 -30.10 10.49 -2.01
C LEU A 132 -30.35 9.92 -3.42
N LEU A 133 -29.54 8.95 -3.84
CA LEU A 133 -29.74 8.26 -5.12
C LEU A 133 -31.08 7.49 -5.15
N CYS A 134 -31.45 6.82 -4.06
CA CYS A 134 -32.75 6.15 -3.94
C CYS A 134 -33.92 7.14 -4.01
N VAL A 135 -33.84 8.29 -3.34
CA VAL A 135 -34.87 9.34 -3.39
C VAL A 135 -34.97 9.93 -4.80
N VAL A 136 -33.85 10.18 -5.47
CA VAL A 136 -33.84 10.64 -6.87
C VAL A 136 -34.41 9.57 -7.81
N ALA A 137 -34.08 8.29 -7.61
CA ALA A 137 -34.62 7.20 -8.40
C ALA A 137 -36.13 7.01 -8.17
N GLN A 138 -36.60 7.08 -6.92
CA GLN A 138 -38.01 6.99 -6.58
C GLN A 138 -38.80 8.20 -7.07
N SER A 139 -38.24 9.41 -7.01
CA SER A 139 -38.89 10.60 -7.54
C SER A 139 -38.96 10.57 -9.08
N ARG A 140 -37.93 10.06 -9.77
CA ARG A 140 -37.98 9.78 -11.21
C ARG A 140 -39.03 8.72 -11.55
N LYS A 141 -39.08 7.62 -10.78
CA LYS A 141 -40.08 6.55 -10.95
C LYS A 141 -41.50 7.05 -10.69
N LYS A 142 -41.71 7.87 -9.66
CA LYS A 142 -43.01 8.49 -9.34
C LYS A 142 -43.43 9.49 -10.41
N ARG A 143 -42.49 10.28 -10.97
CA ARG A 143 -42.74 11.14 -12.14
C ARG A 143 -43.15 10.33 -13.38
N GLN A 144 -42.52 9.18 -13.63
CA GLN A 144 -42.89 8.29 -14.75
C GLN A 144 -44.21 7.54 -14.50
N THR A 145 -44.54 7.20 -13.26
CA THR A 145 -45.79 6.50 -12.91
C THR A 145 -46.99 7.46 -12.87
N GLY A 146 -46.76 8.76 -12.59
CA GLY A 146 -47.77 9.82 -12.66
C GLY A 146 -48.09 10.31 -14.08
N GLN A 147 -47.42 9.78 -15.11
CA GLN A 147 -47.62 10.13 -16.52
C GLN A 147 -48.01 8.90 -17.35
N LYS A 148 -48.85 8.02 -16.81
CA LYS A 148 -49.65 7.07 -17.62
C LYS A 148 -51.06 7.68 -17.82
N PRO A 149 -51.40 8.23 -19.00
CA PRO A 149 -52.77 8.23 -19.45
C PRO A 149 -53.14 6.78 -19.79
N GLY A 150 -54.18 6.27 -19.15
CA GLY A 150 -54.82 5.04 -19.59
C GLY A 150 -55.64 5.28 -20.84
N LEU A 151 -55.82 4.17 -21.59
CA LEU A 151 -56.91 3.85 -22.52
C LEU A 151 -56.49 3.69 -23.99
N GLY A 152 -56.43 2.42 -24.40
CA GLY A 152 -57.07 1.89 -25.61
C GLY A 152 -56.38 2.11 -26.95
N GLU A 153 -55.94 1.01 -27.58
CA GLU A 153 -56.20 0.66 -28.99
C GLU A 153 -55.41 -0.64 -29.28
N GLN A 154 -56.07 -1.79 -29.34
CA GLN A 154 -56.82 -2.38 -30.47
C GLN A 154 -56.00 -3.54 -31.05
N GLN A 155 -56.53 -4.73 -30.80
CA GLN A 155 -56.13 -5.98 -31.40
C GLN A 155 -57.04 -6.19 -32.61
N GLU A 156 -56.49 -6.28 -33.81
CA GLU A 156 -57.11 -6.90 -34.99
C GLU A 156 -55.98 -7.35 -35.95
N LEU A 157 -56.05 -8.61 -36.40
CA LEU A 157 -55.25 -9.26 -37.44
C LEU A 157 -56.17 -9.43 -38.68
N PRO A 158 -55.66 -9.50 -39.93
CA PRO A 158 -55.18 -10.78 -40.47
C PRO A 158 -54.07 -10.74 -41.56
N PHE A 159 -53.41 -11.90 -41.74
CA PHE A 159 -52.52 -12.31 -42.85
C PHE A 159 -53.30 -12.59 -44.17
N PRO A 160 -52.65 -12.64 -45.36
CA PRO A 160 -52.09 -13.91 -45.88
C PRO A 160 -50.78 -13.79 -46.74
N ALA A 161 -50.33 -14.95 -47.23
CA ALA A 161 -48.96 -15.37 -47.58
C ALA A 161 -48.55 -15.29 -49.08
N GLY A 162 -47.24 -15.52 -49.34
CA GLY A 162 -46.66 -15.96 -50.63
C GLY A 162 -45.11 -15.96 -50.60
N LEU A 163 -44.43 -17.12 -50.48
CA LEU A 163 -43.71 -17.90 -51.55
C LEU A 163 -42.62 -17.08 -52.30
N GLY A 164 -41.35 -17.47 -52.48
CA GLY A 164 -40.53 -18.67 -52.23
C GLY A 164 -39.27 -18.62 -53.13
N HIS A 165 -38.34 -19.57 -52.94
CA HIS A 165 -37.11 -19.86 -53.72
C HIS A 165 -35.90 -18.94 -53.47
N GLY A 166 -34.70 -19.42 -53.10
CA GLY A 166 -33.91 -20.55 -53.63
C GLY A 166 -32.89 -19.98 -54.61
N GLY A 167 -31.57 -20.19 -54.60
CA GLY A 167 -30.60 -20.96 -53.84
C GLY A 167 -29.21 -20.72 -54.50
N ILE A 168 -28.16 -21.39 -53.99
CA ILE A 168 -26.83 -21.60 -54.63
C ILE A 168 -25.92 -20.35 -54.61
N GLY A 169 -24.69 -20.33 -54.11
CA GLY A 169 -23.68 -21.37 -53.97
C GLY A 169 -22.45 -20.97 -54.81
N LEU A 170 -21.26 -21.45 -54.42
CA LEU A 170 -19.92 -21.28 -55.02
C LEU A 170 -19.14 -20.03 -54.54
N SER A 171 -17.83 -20.11 -54.33
CA SER A 171 -16.89 -21.20 -54.15
C SER A 171 -15.59 -20.57 -53.64
N TRP A 172 -14.89 -21.34 -52.83
CA TRP A 172 -13.51 -21.14 -52.41
C TRP A 172 -12.56 -20.98 -53.61
N GLU A 173 -11.57 -20.09 -53.52
CA GLU A 173 -10.30 -20.24 -54.23
C GLU A 173 -9.20 -19.52 -53.45
N SER A 174 -8.07 -20.21 -53.28
CA SER A 174 -6.88 -19.82 -52.52
C SER A 174 -5.68 -19.79 -53.46
N SER A 175 -4.68 -18.97 -53.08
CA SER A 175 -3.25 -19.06 -53.42
C SER A 175 -2.75 -18.26 -54.63
N ALA A 176 -1.96 -17.20 -54.35
CA ALA A 176 -0.53 -17.08 -54.67
C ALA A 176 0.06 -15.89 -53.92
#